data_AF-A0A7Y0JX14-F1
#
_entry.id   AF-A0A7Y0JX14-F1
#
_cell.length_a   1.000
_cell.length_b   1.000
_cell.length_c   1.000
_cell.angle_alpha   90.00
_cell.angle_beta   90.00
_cell.angle_gamma   90.00
#
_symmetry.space_group_name_H-M   'P 1'
#
loop_
_entity.id
_entity.type
_entity.pdbx_description
1 polymer ?
#
loop_
_entity_poly.entity_id
_entity_poly.type
_entity_poly.pdbx_seq_one_letter_code
_entity_poly.pdbx_strand_id
1 'polypeptide(L)'
;MRPTDDVSPHARIPADIDTPDKIVYGLTARQLATLAVAAVVGLVIFRALGALVPQPVLIAILTPIGGTAILLALGRRDGLPMDAWLLAAIRHTQQPHRLIPAAGRPTSPPTWAPPTTTPAATVPVLRLPANAISDTGVIDTGTQAVALVACTTVNIGLRTGDEQAALIGSYGRWLNSLSGPIQIVVSTQRVDLSGHGRRIAEQAATIANPALAAAASDYAAFLEDLAARRDPLWRTVTIAVTASSRAPDTEVLRRAEHTASALATLGAQSAVLDGGQAAAVLTCATDPFTPADVSWSRSLPDEAVTGSGGD
;
A
#
# COMPACT_ATOMS: atom_id res chain seq x y z
N MET A 1 11.78 -47.75 18.44
CA MET A 1 11.13 -46.62 17.75
C MET A 1 11.38 -45.39 18.61
N ARG A 2 12.42 -44.60 18.32
CA ARG A 2 12.66 -43.34 19.03
C ARG A 2 11.62 -42.33 18.55
N PRO A 3 10.96 -41.56 19.43
CA PRO A 3 10.22 -40.39 18.97
C PRO A 3 11.29 -39.44 18.42
N THR A 4 11.27 -39.23 17.10
CA THR A 4 11.91 -38.06 16.51
C THR A 4 11.19 -36.86 17.11
N ASP A 5 11.87 -36.15 18.00
CA ASP A 5 11.50 -34.78 18.34
C ASP A 5 11.51 -34.00 17.03
N ASP A 6 10.34 -33.91 16.43
CA ASP A 6 10.10 -33.19 15.19
C ASP A 6 10.25 -31.72 15.57
N VAL A 7 11.49 -31.21 15.47
CA VAL A 7 11.84 -29.82 15.79
C VAL A 7 11.15 -28.97 14.73
N SER A 8 9.87 -28.71 14.96
CA SER A 8 9.07 -27.75 14.23
C SER A 8 9.81 -26.42 14.37
N PRO A 9 10.33 -25.83 13.27
CA PRO A 9 11.04 -24.57 13.35
C PRO A 9 10.04 -23.48 13.74
N HIS A 10 9.88 -23.27 15.04
CA HIS A 10 9.06 -22.20 15.59
C HIS A 10 9.85 -20.90 15.53
N ALA A 11 9.95 -20.31 14.35
CA ALA A 11 10.29 -18.90 14.25
C ALA A 11 9.08 -18.11 14.78
N ARG A 12 9.28 -17.31 15.82
CA ARG A 12 8.26 -16.39 16.34
C ARG A 12 8.12 -15.24 15.35
N ILE A 13 7.30 -15.43 14.32
CA ILE A 13 7.03 -14.40 13.30
C ILE A 13 6.26 -13.26 14.00
N PRO A 14 6.79 -12.03 14.04
CA PRO A 14 6.07 -10.90 14.60
C PRO A 14 4.79 -10.67 13.79
N ALA A 15 3.70 -10.30 14.48
CA ALA A 15 2.43 -9.99 13.82
C ALA A 15 2.51 -8.72 12.94
N ASP A 16 3.51 -7.87 13.18
CA ASP A 16 3.78 -6.63 12.44
C ASP A 16 5.17 -6.71 11.81
N ILE A 17 5.20 -7.03 10.51
CA ILE A 17 6.42 -7.22 9.70
C ILE A 17 7.16 -5.88 9.50
N ASP A 18 6.45 -4.76 9.60
CA ASP A 18 7.01 -3.41 9.43
C ASP A 18 7.55 -2.81 10.74
N THR A 19 7.65 -3.61 11.81
CA THR A 19 8.18 -3.13 13.09
C THR A 19 9.66 -2.75 12.92
N PRO A 20 10.05 -1.48 13.13
CA PRO A 20 11.45 -1.08 13.02
C PRO A 20 12.30 -1.77 14.09
N ASP A 21 13.54 -2.11 13.73
CA ASP A 21 14.48 -2.76 14.63
C ASP A 21 14.71 -1.94 15.90
N LYS A 22 14.52 -2.61 17.03
CA LYS A 22 14.73 -2.06 18.38
C LYS A 22 16.17 -2.35 18.79
N ILE A 23 16.89 -1.33 19.24
CA ILE A 23 18.32 -1.44 19.56
C ILE A 23 18.53 -1.47 21.08
N VAL A 24 18.19 -0.38 21.77
CA VAL A 24 18.47 -0.23 23.20
C VAL A 24 17.17 0.11 23.94
N TYR A 25 16.89 -0.59 25.03
CA TYR A 25 15.70 -0.40 25.88
C TYR A 25 14.36 -0.44 25.12
N GLY A 26 14.30 -1.14 23.99
CA GLY A 26 13.11 -1.21 23.14
C GLY A 26 12.86 0.02 22.26
N LEU A 27 13.79 0.97 22.21
CA LEU A 27 13.76 2.14 21.33
C LEU A 27 14.49 1.85 20.01
N THR A 28 14.02 2.47 18.93
CA THR A 28 14.69 2.41 17.63
C THR A 28 15.91 3.34 17.60
N ALA A 29 16.86 3.10 16.68
CA ALA A 29 17.98 4.03 16.43
C ALA A 29 17.49 5.47 16.25
N ARG A 30 16.39 5.63 15.49
CA ARG A 30 15.78 6.93 15.18
C ARG A 30 15.29 7.64 16.45
N GLN A 31 14.55 6.92 17.31
CA GLN A 31 14.04 7.47 18.57
C GLN A 31 15.16 7.93 19.50
N LEU A 32 16.22 7.12 19.61
CA LEU A 32 17.40 7.48 20.38
C LEU A 32 18.11 8.72 19.80
N ALA A 33 18.24 8.80 18.47
CA ALA A 33 18.84 9.97 17.83
C ALA A 33 18.02 11.25 18.09
N THR A 34 16.69 11.21 17.96
CA THR A 34 15.83 12.37 18.24
C THR A 34 15.94 12.82 19.70
N LEU A 35 15.92 11.89 20.65
CA LEU A 35 16.07 12.20 22.07
C LEU A 35 17.48 12.70 22.40
N ALA A 36 18.52 12.14 21.79
CA ALA A 36 19.90 12.57 21.98
C ALA A 36 20.11 14.01 21.48
N VAL A 37 19.60 14.35 20.29
CA VAL A 37 19.65 15.71 19.75
C VAL A 37 18.92 16.68 20.69
N ALA A 38 17.73 16.33 21.16
CA ALA A 38 16.99 17.16 22.11
C ALA A 38 17.73 17.35 23.44
N ALA A 39 18.40 16.30 23.94
CA ALA A 39 19.21 16.38 25.15
C ALA A 39 20.43 17.30 24.96
N VAL A 40 21.11 17.23 23.81
CA VAL A 40 22.24 18.11 23.47
C VAL A 40 21.77 19.56 23.37
N VAL A 41 20.66 19.83 22.68
CA VAL A 41 20.08 21.17 22.57
C VAL A 41 19.70 21.71 23.95
N GLY A 42 19.06 20.89 24.79
CA GLY A 42 18.72 21.27 26.16
C GLY A 42 19.95 21.57 27.01
N LEU A 43 21.03 20.80 26.86
CA LEU A 43 22.29 21.03 27.55
C LEU A 43 22.96 22.34 27.10
N VAL A 44 22.95 22.64 25.81
CA VAL A 44 23.48 23.90 25.26
C VAL A 44 22.71 25.09 25.81
N ILE A 45 21.37 25.02 25.81
CA ILE A 45 20.52 26.07 26.39
C ILE A 45 20.80 26.23 27.90
N PHE A 46 20.88 25.12 28.64
CA PHE A 46 21.17 25.14 30.06
C PHE A 46 22.53 25.78 30.36
N ARG A 47 23.57 25.44 29.60
CA ARG A 47 24.92 26.01 29.74
C ARG A 47 24.96 27.50 29.38
N ALA A 48 24.25 27.92 28.34
CA ALA A 48 24.28 29.29 27.85
C ALA A 48 23.42 30.26 28.67
N LEU A 49 22.21 29.83 29.09
CA LEU A 49 21.24 30.68 29.78
C LEU A 49 21.17 30.42 31.29
N GLY A 50 21.69 29.30 31.79
CA GLY A 50 21.52 28.89 33.20
C GLY A 50 22.14 29.84 34.22
N ALA A 51 23.14 30.63 33.83
CA ALA A 51 23.71 31.67 34.69
C ALA A 51 23.00 33.03 34.55
N LEU A 52 22.25 33.25 33.47
CA LEU A 52 21.60 34.53 33.17
C LEU A 52 20.11 34.56 33.55
N VAL A 53 19.46 33.39 33.59
CA VAL A 53 18.01 33.28 33.68
C VAL A 53 17.59 32.50 34.94
N PRO A 54 16.58 32.97 35.70
CA PRO A 54 16.05 32.23 36.84
C PRO A 54 15.60 30.81 36.45
N GLN A 55 15.85 29.84 37.34
CA GLN A 55 15.48 28.44 37.14
C GLN A 55 14.04 28.18 36.65
N PRO A 56 12.97 28.86 37.13
CA PRO A 56 11.62 28.59 36.63
C PRO A 56 11.45 28.94 35.16
N VAL A 57 12.10 30.01 34.68
CA VAL A 57 12.03 30.42 33.27
C VAL A 57 12.79 29.43 32.39
N LEU A 58 13.93 28.93 32.87
CA LEU A 58 14.69 27.91 32.15
C LEU A 58 13.92 26.59 32.02
N ILE A 59 13.25 26.15 33.08
CA ILE A 59 12.36 24.98 33.05
C ILE A 59 11.24 25.22 32.03
N ALA A 60 10.59 26.39 32.06
CA ALA A 60 9.52 26.73 31.12
C ALA A 60 9.98 26.71 29.65
N ILE A 61 11.25 27.00 29.35
CA ILE A 61 11.83 26.89 28.00
C ILE A 61 12.16 25.44 27.63
N LEU A 62 12.70 24.65 28.56
CA LEU A 62 13.08 23.26 28.29
C LEU A 62 11.88 22.32 28.20
N THR A 63 10.81 22.55 28.96
CA THR A 63 9.59 21.74 28.95
C THR A 63 8.99 21.55 27.55
N PRO A 64 8.72 22.61 26.74
CA PRO A 64 8.17 22.43 25.40
C PRO A 64 9.15 21.73 24.44
N ILE A 65 10.46 21.95 24.59
CA ILE A 65 11.48 21.28 23.77
C ILE A 65 11.49 19.77 24.08
N GLY A 66 11.54 19.41 25.36
CA GLY A 66 11.49 18.02 25.81
C GLY A 66 10.17 17.34 25.43
N GLY A 67 9.04 18.02 25.64
CA GLY A 67 7.72 17.53 25.26
C GLY A 67 7.59 17.27 23.76
N THR A 68 8.08 18.19 22.92
CA THR A 68 8.08 18.03 21.46
C THR A 68 8.99 16.88 21.04
N ALA A 69 10.17 16.74 21.65
CA ALA A 69 11.09 15.65 21.35
C ALA A 69 10.51 14.27 21.71
N ILE A 70 9.85 14.15 22.86
CA ILE A 70 9.14 12.93 23.28
C ILE A 70 7.99 12.64 22.31
N LEU A 71 7.19 13.66 21.96
CA LEU A 71 6.07 13.50 21.04
C LEU A 71 6.56 13.11 19.62
N LEU A 72 7.68 13.63 19.16
CA LEU A 72 8.29 13.23 17.88
C LEU A 72 8.86 11.82 17.91
N ALA A 73 9.50 11.42 19.01
CA ALA A 73 10.12 10.11 19.15
C ALA A 73 9.07 8.99 19.37
N LEU A 74 8.10 9.20 20.26
CA LEU A 74 7.14 8.18 20.67
C LEU A 74 5.76 8.33 20.01
N GLY A 75 5.43 9.52 19.51
CA GLY A 75 4.13 9.78 18.91
C GLY A 75 3.95 9.00 17.61
N ARG A 76 2.76 8.46 17.44
CA ARG A 76 2.30 7.87 16.19
C ARG A 76 0.93 8.43 15.85
N ARG A 77 0.71 8.67 14.57
CA ARG A 77 -0.57 9.10 14.03
C ARG A 77 -0.84 8.28 12.77
N ASP A 78 -2.00 7.63 12.71
CA ASP A 78 -2.44 6.83 11.57
C ASP A 78 -1.39 5.77 11.15
N GLY A 79 -0.72 5.16 12.14
CA GLY A 79 0.34 4.16 11.93
C GLY A 79 1.73 4.74 11.60
N LEU A 80 1.82 5.99 11.16
CA LEU A 80 3.09 6.67 10.87
C LEU A 80 3.73 7.25 12.14
N PRO A 81 5.07 7.26 12.23
CA PRO A 81 5.76 7.99 13.29
C PRO A 81 5.58 9.51 13.08
N MET A 82 5.52 10.26 14.18
CA MET A 82 5.14 11.68 14.16
C MET A 82 6.10 12.56 13.35
N ASP A 83 7.38 12.22 13.31
CA ASP A 83 8.40 12.86 12.47
C ASP A 83 8.10 12.71 10.98
N ALA A 84 7.78 11.51 10.51
CA ALA A 84 7.40 11.24 9.12
C ALA A 84 6.08 11.95 8.78
N TRP A 85 5.12 11.95 9.69
CA TRP A 85 3.86 12.68 9.52
C TRP A 85 4.10 14.19 9.39
N LEU A 86 4.92 14.77 10.26
CA LEU A 86 5.26 16.20 10.22
C LEU A 86 6.04 16.55 8.94
N LEU A 87 7.00 15.71 8.53
CA LEU A 87 7.73 15.89 7.27
C LEU A 87 6.79 15.81 6.07
N ALA A 88 5.85 14.87 6.07
CA ALA A 88 4.83 14.76 5.02
C ALA A 88 3.95 16.02 4.99
N ALA A 89 3.53 16.53 6.15
CA ALA A 89 2.76 17.76 6.26
C ALA A 89 3.56 18.98 5.74
N ILE A 90 4.81 19.15 6.16
CA ILE A 90 5.69 20.23 5.69
C ILE A 90 5.87 20.15 4.17
N ARG A 91 6.20 18.96 3.64
CA ARG A 91 6.32 18.75 2.19
C ARG A 91 5.02 19.06 1.46
N HIS A 92 3.88 18.62 1.98
CA HIS A 92 2.58 18.90 1.39
C HIS A 92 2.25 20.40 1.36
N THR A 93 2.60 21.14 2.42
CA THR A 93 2.41 22.61 2.44
C THR A 93 3.34 23.36 1.49
N GLN A 94 4.52 22.81 1.20
CA GLN A 94 5.50 23.40 0.28
C GLN A 94 5.28 22.97 -1.17
N GLN A 95 4.57 21.88 -1.40
CA GLN A 95 4.33 21.38 -2.75
C GLN A 95 3.31 22.27 -3.49
N PRO A 96 3.50 22.50 -4.79
CA PRO A 96 2.51 23.20 -5.60
C PRO A 96 1.22 22.37 -5.69
N HIS A 97 0.08 22.96 -5.31
CA HIS A 97 -1.22 22.28 -5.31
C HIS A 97 -1.92 22.29 -6.68
N ARG A 98 -1.33 22.99 -7.66
CA ARG A 98 -1.81 23.03 -9.04
C ARG A 98 -0.70 22.47 -9.92
N LEU A 99 -0.99 21.36 -10.57
CA LEU A 99 -0.07 20.65 -11.45
C LEU A 99 -0.77 20.35 -12.77
N ILE A 100 -0.04 20.42 -13.88
CA ILE A 100 -0.55 20.06 -15.20
C ILE A 100 -0.22 18.59 -15.50
N PRO A 101 -1.15 17.78 -16.01
CA PRO A 101 -0.95 16.34 -16.22
C PRO A 101 0.22 15.97 -17.15
N ALA A 102 0.56 16.82 -18.11
CA ALA A 102 1.58 16.51 -19.11
C ALA A 102 2.54 17.70 -19.32
N ALA A 103 3.82 17.37 -19.54
CA ALA A 103 4.82 18.32 -20.04
C ALA A 103 4.57 18.57 -21.54
N GLY A 104 3.59 19.41 -21.85
CA GLY A 104 3.30 19.87 -23.20
C GLY A 104 3.06 21.36 -23.19
N ARG A 105 3.61 22.08 -24.19
CA ARG A 105 3.16 23.47 -24.43
C ARG A 105 1.65 23.39 -24.68
N PRO A 106 0.82 24.18 -23.98
CA PRO A 106 -0.60 24.19 -24.30
C PRO A 106 -0.74 24.46 -25.80
N THR A 107 -1.37 23.53 -26.51
CA THR A 107 -1.83 23.79 -27.88
C THR A 107 -2.60 25.09 -27.84
N SER A 108 -2.35 26.00 -28.79
CA SER A 108 -3.05 27.28 -28.86
C SER A 108 -4.54 27.05 -28.58
N PRO A 109 -5.15 27.82 -27.67
CA PRO A 109 -6.56 27.62 -27.34
C PRO A 109 -7.37 27.66 -28.64
N PRO A 110 -8.40 26.82 -28.77
CA PRO A 110 -9.19 26.79 -29.99
C PRO A 110 -9.82 28.18 -30.23
N THR A 111 -10.06 28.53 -31.50
CA THR A 111 -10.44 29.88 -31.93
C THR A 111 -11.74 30.40 -31.30
N TRP A 112 -12.59 29.50 -30.81
CA TRP A 112 -13.84 29.82 -30.12
C TRP A 112 -13.65 30.13 -28.62
N ALA A 113 -12.47 29.89 -28.05
CA ALA A 113 -12.19 30.16 -26.66
C ALA A 113 -12.10 31.67 -26.41
N PRO A 114 -12.74 32.19 -25.33
CA PRO A 114 -12.65 33.60 -25.00
C PRO A 114 -11.19 34.02 -24.75
N PRO A 115 -10.82 35.27 -25.11
CA PRO A 115 -9.47 35.77 -24.88
C PRO A 115 -9.17 35.72 -23.38
N THR A 116 -8.18 34.92 -23.00
CA THR A 116 -7.73 34.79 -21.62
C THR A 116 -6.42 35.55 -21.44
N THR A 117 -6.30 36.27 -20.32
CA THR A 117 -5.03 36.90 -19.94
C THR A 117 -3.99 35.81 -19.71
N THR A 118 -2.83 35.93 -20.36
CA THR A 118 -1.72 35.00 -20.15
C THR A 118 -1.38 34.96 -18.65
N PRO A 119 -1.48 33.80 -17.99
CA PRO A 119 -1.17 33.72 -16.57
C PRO A 119 0.30 34.08 -16.33
N ALA A 120 0.56 34.92 -15.32
CA ALA A 120 1.90 35.40 -15.00
C ALA A 120 2.83 34.31 -14.43
N ALA A 121 2.27 33.17 -14.01
CA ALA A 121 3.01 32.07 -13.38
C ALA A 121 2.91 30.79 -14.21
N THR A 122 4.05 30.11 -14.38
CA THR A 122 4.12 28.78 -14.97
C THR A 122 3.68 27.73 -13.95
N VAL A 123 2.73 26.88 -14.34
CA VAL A 123 2.26 25.77 -13.49
C VAL A 123 3.19 24.57 -13.69
N PRO A 124 3.71 23.94 -12.63
CA PRO A 124 4.59 22.79 -12.76
C PRO A 124 3.85 21.55 -13.30
N VAL A 125 4.60 20.63 -13.89
CA VAL A 125 4.07 19.35 -14.43
C VAL A 125 3.93 18.33 -13.31
N LEU A 126 2.82 17.60 -13.31
CA LEU A 126 2.58 16.45 -12.45
C LEU A 126 3.52 15.32 -12.85
N ARG A 127 4.47 14.98 -11.98
CA ARG A 127 5.34 13.81 -12.17
C ARG A 127 4.72 12.64 -11.43
N LEU A 128 4.19 11.69 -12.18
CA LEU A 128 3.66 10.44 -11.64
C LEU A 128 4.80 9.44 -11.41
N PRO A 129 4.67 8.51 -10.43
CA PRO A 129 5.66 7.44 -10.21
C PRO A 129 5.77 6.44 -11.36
N ALA A 130 4.73 6.35 -12.20
CA ALA A 130 4.69 5.55 -13.41
C ALA A 130 4.32 6.43 -14.60
N ASN A 131 4.94 6.16 -15.74
CA ASN A 131 4.73 6.86 -17.01
C ASN A 131 3.61 6.21 -17.83
N ALA A 132 3.57 4.88 -17.87
CA ALA A 132 2.65 4.11 -18.69
C ALA A 132 2.39 2.71 -18.10
N ILE A 133 1.26 2.12 -18.48
CA ILE A 133 0.91 0.72 -18.22
C ILE A 133 0.56 0.11 -19.57
N SER A 134 1.26 -0.95 -19.97
CA SER A 134 0.95 -1.67 -21.22
C SER A 134 -0.26 -2.59 -21.05
N ASP A 135 -0.87 -3.01 -22.16
CA ASP A 135 -1.93 -4.04 -22.18
C ASP A 135 -1.50 -5.35 -21.50
N THR A 136 -0.21 -5.68 -21.61
CA THR A 136 0.39 -6.86 -20.99
C THR A 136 0.64 -6.73 -19.49
N GLY A 137 0.36 -5.57 -18.89
CA GLY A 137 0.53 -5.33 -17.44
C GLY A 137 1.90 -4.81 -17.03
N VAL A 138 2.76 -4.42 -17.98
CA VAL A 138 4.06 -3.84 -17.69
C VAL A 138 3.90 -2.36 -17.37
N ILE A 139 4.36 -1.98 -16.19
CA ILE A 139 4.35 -0.61 -15.67
C ILE A 139 5.74 -0.01 -15.89
N ASP A 140 5.83 1.04 -16.69
CA ASP A 140 7.06 1.80 -16.87
C ASP A 140 7.17 2.89 -15.79
N THR A 141 8.22 2.83 -14.97
CA THR A 141 8.55 3.87 -13.97
C THR A 141 9.61 4.86 -14.48
N GLY A 142 10.02 4.74 -15.74
CA GLY A 142 11.09 5.48 -16.39
C GLY A 142 12.48 4.88 -16.11
N THR A 143 12.73 4.46 -14.86
CA THR A 143 13.99 3.79 -14.48
C THR A 143 13.90 2.27 -14.51
N GLN A 144 12.72 1.71 -14.27
CA GLN A 144 12.47 0.28 -14.18
C GLN A 144 11.15 -0.09 -14.85
N ALA A 145 11.13 -1.27 -15.46
CA ALA A 145 9.89 -1.93 -15.86
C ALA A 145 9.42 -2.81 -14.70
N VAL A 146 8.13 -2.77 -14.37
CA VAL A 146 7.54 -3.51 -13.25
C VAL A 146 6.37 -4.34 -13.75
N ALA A 147 6.30 -5.61 -13.36
CA ALA A 147 5.11 -6.43 -13.54
C ALA A 147 4.57 -6.85 -12.17
N LEU A 148 3.25 -6.91 -12.05
CA LEU A 148 2.58 -7.27 -10.80
C LEU A 148 2.10 -8.72 -10.85
N VAL A 149 2.33 -9.46 -9.76
CA VAL A 149 1.79 -10.81 -9.55
C VAL A 149 0.85 -10.75 -8.37
N ALA A 150 -0.42 -11.09 -8.57
CA ALA A 150 -1.36 -11.28 -7.47
C ALA A 150 -1.22 -12.70 -6.92
N CYS A 151 -1.27 -12.85 -5.60
CA CYS A 151 -1.17 -14.14 -4.92
C CYS A 151 -2.20 -14.22 -3.78
N THR A 152 -2.76 -15.41 -3.58
CA THR A 152 -3.53 -15.70 -2.36
C THR A 152 -2.61 -16.07 -1.21
N THR A 153 -3.15 -16.05 0.01
CA THR A 153 -2.45 -16.55 1.19
C THR A 153 -2.64 -18.06 1.33
N VAL A 154 -1.64 -18.74 1.93
CA VAL A 154 -1.69 -20.17 2.25
C VAL A 154 -1.60 -20.34 3.76
N ASN A 155 -2.51 -21.13 4.33
CA ASN A 155 -2.48 -21.42 5.77
C ASN A 155 -1.50 -22.56 6.07
N ILE A 156 -0.26 -22.20 6.37
CA ILE A 156 0.82 -23.14 6.70
C ILE A 156 0.57 -23.83 8.06
N GLY A 157 -0.09 -23.15 9.00
CA GLY A 157 -0.31 -23.67 10.35
C GLY A 157 -1.28 -24.86 10.42
N LEU A 158 -2.07 -25.10 9.37
CA LEU A 158 -2.95 -26.27 9.26
C LEU A 158 -2.29 -27.48 8.57
N ARG A 159 -1.02 -27.35 8.16
CA ARG A 159 -0.27 -28.39 7.44
C ARG A 159 0.54 -29.26 8.42
N THR A 160 0.88 -30.49 8.01
CA THR A 160 1.75 -31.37 8.81
C THR A 160 3.19 -30.84 8.88
N GLY A 161 4.00 -31.30 9.84
CA GLY A 161 5.40 -30.85 9.99
C GLY A 161 6.23 -30.99 8.70
N ASP A 162 6.13 -32.15 8.05
CA ASP A 162 6.79 -32.42 6.77
C ASP A 162 6.30 -31.49 5.64
N GLU A 163 4.99 -31.25 5.56
CA GLU A 163 4.42 -30.31 4.58
C GLU A 163 4.89 -28.87 4.84
N GLN A 164 4.95 -28.45 6.10
CA GLN A 164 5.48 -27.13 6.46
C GLN A 164 6.96 -27.00 6.07
N ALA A 165 7.78 -28.00 6.35
CA ALA A 165 9.20 -28.01 5.98
C ALA A 165 9.39 -27.97 4.46
N ALA A 166 8.57 -28.72 3.71
CA ALA A 166 8.59 -28.70 2.25
C ALA A 166 8.19 -27.33 1.69
N LEU A 167 7.15 -26.69 2.23
CA LEU A 167 6.72 -25.34 1.84
C LEU A 167 7.80 -24.30 2.11
N ILE A 168 8.40 -24.32 3.31
CA ILE A 168 9.50 -23.42 3.68
C ILE A 168 10.71 -23.62 2.75
N GLY A 169 11.08 -24.87 2.47
CA GLY A 169 12.17 -25.19 1.55
C GLY A 169 11.93 -24.71 0.12
N SER A 170 10.70 -24.88 -0.38
CA SER A 170 10.30 -24.37 -1.71
C SER A 170 10.28 -22.84 -1.75
N TYR A 171 9.80 -22.17 -0.70
CA TYR A 171 9.84 -20.71 -0.58
C TYR A 171 11.28 -20.19 -0.60
N GLY A 172 12.18 -20.84 0.15
CA GLY A 172 13.62 -20.54 0.12
C GLY A 172 14.25 -20.73 -1.27
N ARG A 173 13.86 -21.79 -2.01
CA ARG A 173 14.30 -21.97 -3.41
C ARG A 173 13.83 -20.84 -4.32
N TRP A 174 12.57 -20.40 -4.17
CA TRP A 174 12.08 -19.26 -4.93
C TRP A 174 12.89 -18.00 -4.62
N LEU A 175 13.11 -17.66 -3.35
CA LEU A 175 13.93 -16.51 -2.96
C LEU A 175 15.35 -16.56 -3.55
N ASN A 176 15.99 -17.74 -3.51
CA ASN A 176 17.32 -17.94 -4.09
C ASN A 176 17.34 -17.89 -5.63
N SER A 177 16.19 -18.02 -6.30
CA SER A 177 16.08 -17.93 -7.76
C SER A 177 15.90 -16.49 -8.26
N LEU A 178 15.63 -15.54 -7.37
CA LEU A 178 15.40 -14.15 -7.74
C LEU A 178 16.68 -13.51 -8.28
N SER A 179 16.60 -12.96 -9.49
CA SER A 179 17.72 -12.31 -10.18
C SER A 179 17.70 -10.78 -10.05
N GLY A 180 16.86 -10.24 -9.18
CA GLY A 180 16.67 -8.80 -8.99
C GLY A 180 15.77 -8.51 -7.79
N PRO A 181 15.69 -7.24 -7.38
CA PRO A 181 14.83 -6.86 -6.27
C PRO A 181 13.36 -7.08 -6.64
N ILE A 182 12.63 -7.68 -5.71
CA ILE A 182 11.17 -7.77 -5.74
C ILE A 182 10.63 -7.06 -4.51
N GLN A 183 9.37 -6.64 -4.58
CA GLN A 183 8.65 -6.10 -3.44
C GLN A 183 7.40 -6.95 -3.21
N ILE A 184 7.21 -7.44 -1.99
CA ILE A 184 6.00 -8.13 -1.57
C ILE A 184 5.17 -7.12 -0.78
N VAL A 185 4.01 -6.76 -1.30
CA VAL A 185 3.07 -5.84 -0.67
C VAL A 185 1.89 -6.66 -0.16
N VAL A 186 1.67 -6.61 1.16
CA VAL A 186 0.49 -7.19 1.80
C VAL A 186 -0.43 -6.05 2.18
N SER A 187 -1.55 -5.93 1.47
CA SER A 187 -2.57 -4.93 1.76
C SER A 187 -3.72 -5.58 2.52
N THR A 188 -4.11 -4.97 3.64
CA THR A 188 -5.34 -5.32 4.36
C THR A 188 -6.36 -4.23 4.11
N GLN A 189 -7.48 -4.61 3.51
CA GLN A 189 -8.59 -3.69 3.24
C GLN A 189 -9.84 -4.17 3.96
N ARG A 190 -10.73 -3.24 4.28
CA ARG A 190 -12.08 -3.57 4.76
C ARG A 190 -12.90 -4.10 3.59
N VAL A 191 -13.66 -5.14 3.83
CA VAL A 191 -14.60 -5.67 2.83
C VAL A 191 -15.86 -4.80 2.87
N ASP A 192 -16.24 -4.21 1.73
CA ASP A 192 -17.51 -3.49 1.61
C ASP A 192 -18.69 -4.47 1.49
N LEU A 193 -19.06 -5.06 2.63
CA LEU A 193 -20.23 -5.93 2.71
C LEU A 193 -21.55 -5.14 2.64
N SER A 194 -21.58 -3.90 3.11
CA SER A 194 -22.79 -3.08 3.10
C SER A 194 -23.19 -2.70 1.66
N GLY A 195 -22.24 -2.27 0.84
CA GLY A 195 -22.47 -2.00 -0.58
C GLY A 195 -22.85 -3.27 -1.35
N HIS A 196 -22.27 -4.42 -1.01
CA HIS A 196 -22.67 -5.71 -1.59
C HIS A 196 -24.09 -6.12 -1.19
N GLY A 197 -24.43 -6.03 0.10
CA GLY A 197 -25.77 -6.29 0.63
C GLY A 197 -26.83 -5.43 -0.05
N ARG A 198 -26.57 -4.12 -0.20
CA ARG A 198 -27.48 -3.20 -0.90
C ARG A 198 -27.71 -3.61 -2.36
N ARG A 199 -26.66 -3.98 -3.11
CA ARG A 199 -26.81 -4.47 -4.50
C ARG A 199 -27.68 -5.72 -4.57
N ILE A 200 -27.52 -6.64 -3.63
CA ILE A 200 -28.34 -7.86 -3.55
C ILE A 200 -29.78 -7.51 -3.21
N ALA A 201 -30.03 -6.57 -2.28
CA ALA A 201 -31.38 -6.12 -1.94
C ALA A 201 -32.07 -5.43 -3.14
N GLU A 202 -31.35 -4.61 -3.90
CA GLU A 202 -31.84 -3.99 -5.13
C GLU A 202 -32.19 -5.05 -6.19
N GLN A 203 -31.34 -6.08 -6.37
CA GLN A 203 -31.62 -7.19 -7.27
C GLN A 203 -32.74 -8.10 -6.78
N ALA A 204 -32.91 -8.29 -5.47
CA ALA A 204 -33.97 -9.11 -4.91
C ALA A 204 -35.36 -8.61 -5.33
N ALA A 205 -35.52 -7.29 -5.50
CA ALA A 205 -36.76 -6.67 -5.96
C ALA A 205 -37.13 -7.01 -7.41
N THR A 206 -36.17 -7.47 -8.23
CA THR A 206 -36.41 -7.84 -9.64
C THR A 206 -36.60 -9.35 -9.84
N ILE A 207 -36.36 -10.16 -8.81
CA ILE A 207 -36.51 -11.62 -8.87
C ILE A 207 -37.99 -12.00 -8.89
N ALA A 208 -38.43 -12.65 -9.96
CA ALA A 208 -39.83 -13.07 -10.13
C ALA A 208 -40.26 -14.18 -9.15
N ASN A 209 -39.34 -15.04 -8.69
CA ASN A 209 -39.65 -16.11 -7.75
C ASN A 209 -39.63 -15.57 -6.31
N PRO A 210 -40.77 -15.60 -5.57
CA PRO A 210 -40.87 -14.98 -4.26
C PRO A 210 -39.97 -15.64 -3.20
N ALA A 211 -39.74 -16.96 -3.28
CA ALA A 211 -38.88 -17.65 -2.32
C ALA A 211 -37.40 -17.25 -2.52
N LEU A 212 -36.96 -17.07 -3.77
CA LEU A 212 -35.61 -16.60 -4.08
C LEU A 212 -35.43 -15.12 -3.72
N ALA A 213 -36.45 -14.28 -3.95
CA ALA A 213 -36.44 -12.87 -3.54
C ALA A 213 -36.33 -12.72 -2.02
N ALA A 214 -37.08 -13.53 -1.25
CA ALA A 214 -36.99 -13.57 0.20
C ALA A 214 -35.60 -14.02 0.67
N ALA A 215 -35.07 -15.12 0.11
CA ALA A 215 -33.73 -15.61 0.46
C ALA A 215 -32.61 -14.58 0.13
N ALA A 216 -32.72 -13.87 -0.99
CA ALA A 216 -31.79 -12.81 -1.36
C ALA A 216 -31.87 -11.63 -0.36
N SER A 217 -33.07 -11.25 0.06
CA SER A 217 -33.29 -10.19 1.05
C SER A 217 -32.73 -10.58 2.43
N ASP A 218 -32.97 -11.82 2.88
CA ASP A 218 -32.42 -12.34 4.13
C ASP A 218 -30.88 -12.37 4.10
N TYR A 219 -30.29 -12.77 2.97
CA TYR A 219 -28.84 -12.74 2.79
C TYR A 219 -28.27 -11.32 2.81
N ALA A 220 -28.95 -10.36 2.17
CA ALA A 220 -28.56 -8.94 2.24
C ALA A 220 -28.57 -8.43 3.69
N ALA A 221 -29.62 -8.72 4.46
CA ALA A 221 -29.70 -8.35 5.88
C ALA A 221 -28.60 -9.01 6.73
N PHE A 222 -28.28 -10.29 6.45
CA PHE A 222 -27.16 -10.97 7.10
C PHE A 222 -25.81 -10.29 6.81
N LEU A 223 -25.57 -9.86 5.57
CA LEU A 223 -24.33 -9.16 5.20
C LEU A 223 -24.20 -7.81 5.90
N GLU A 224 -25.30 -7.04 6.00
CA GLU A 224 -25.31 -5.76 6.73
C GLU A 224 -25.00 -5.96 8.21
N ASP A 225 -25.62 -6.95 8.84
CA ASP A 225 -25.39 -7.29 10.24
C ASP A 225 -23.97 -7.82 10.49
N LEU A 226 -23.41 -8.59 9.55
CA LEU A 226 -22.02 -9.03 9.60
C LEU A 226 -21.05 -7.84 9.49
N ALA A 227 -21.32 -6.90 8.58
CA ALA A 227 -20.54 -5.67 8.40
C ALA A 227 -20.51 -4.85 9.69
N ALA A 228 -21.67 -4.68 10.33
CA ALA A 228 -21.81 -3.90 11.56
C ALA A 228 -21.07 -4.51 12.76
N ARG A 229 -21.02 -5.85 12.84
CA ARG A 229 -20.52 -6.54 14.04
C ARG A 229 -19.06 -6.98 13.97
N ARG A 230 -18.51 -7.24 12.77
CA ARG A 230 -17.24 -7.98 12.65
C ARG A 230 -16.12 -7.30 11.86
N ASP A 231 -16.36 -6.11 11.30
CA ASP A 231 -15.39 -5.33 10.49
C ASP A 231 -14.48 -6.25 9.62
N PRO A 232 -15.09 -7.04 8.70
CA PRO A 232 -14.35 -8.07 7.99
C PRO A 232 -13.26 -7.46 7.13
N LEU A 233 -12.07 -8.05 7.25
CA LEU A 233 -10.88 -7.65 6.49
C LEU A 233 -10.58 -8.71 5.43
N TRP A 234 -10.21 -8.26 4.24
CA TRP A 234 -9.59 -9.10 3.23
C TRP A 234 -8.13 -8.69 3.05
N ARG A 235 -7.31 -9.67 2.68
CA ARG A 235 -5.88 -9.50 2.47
C ARG A 235 -5.55 -9.79 1.03
N THR A 236 -4.88 -8.85 0.39
CA THR A 236 -4.35 -9.00 -0.95
C THR A 236 -2.84 -9.03 -0.86
N VAL A 237 -2.22 -10.02 -1.48
CA VAL A 237 -0.76 -10.10 -1.62
C VAL A 237 -0.41 -9.80 -3.06
N THR A 238 0.32 -8.71 -3.29
CA THR A 238 0.79 -8.29 -4.60
C THR A 238 2.31 -8.27 -4.59
N ILE A 239 2.92 -8.90 -5.59
CA ILE A 239 4.37 -8.97 -5.73
C ILE A 239 4.75 -8.14 -6.94
N ALA A 240 5.51 -7.07 -6.72
CA ALA A 240 6.11 -6.27 -7.78
C ALA A 240 7.46 -6.86 -8.14
N VAL A 241 7.56 -7.35 -9.38
CA VAL A 241 8.78 -7.87 -9.98
C VAL A 241 9.38 -6.79 -10.86
N THR A 242 10.66 -6.49 -10.68
CA THR A 242 11.32 -5.39 -11.39
C THR A 242 12.37 -5.89 -12.38
N ALA A 243 12.48 -5.17 -13.50
CA ALA A 243 13.58 -5.26 -14.45
C ALA A 243 14.07 -3.85 -14.80
N SER A 244 15.24 -3.76 -15.43
CA SER A 244 15.73 -2.50 -16.00
C SER A 244 14.76 -1.99 -17.07
N SER A 245 14.46 -0.69 -17.13
CA SER A 245 13.59 -0.14 -18.19
C SER A 245 14.19 -0.27 -19.59
N ARG A 246 15.50 -0.56 -19.70
CA ARG A 246 16.17 -0.85 -20.98
C ARG A 246 15.97 -2.30 -21.45
N ALA A 247 15.56 -3.19 -20.54
CA ALA A 247 15.28 -4.57 -20.90
C ALA A 247 13.94 -4.62 -21.64
N PRO A 248 13.76 -5.58 -22.55
CA PRO A 248 12.46 -5.78 -23.19
C PRO A 248 11.42 -6.19 -22.14
N ASP A 249 10.17 -5.76 -22.35
CA ASP A 249 9.01 -6.09 -21.50
C ASP A 249 8.87 -7.61 -21.26
N THR A 250 9.26 -8.42 -22.24
CA THR A 250 9.24 -9.89 -22.13
C THR A 250 10.12 -10.41 -20.99
N GLU A 251 11.19 -9.70 -20.62
CA GLU A 251 12.06 -10.11 -19.51
C GLU A 251 11.37 -9.91 -18.16
N VAL A 252 10.67 -8.80 -17.94
CA VAL A 252 9.94 -8.59 -16.67
C VAL A 252 8.75 -9.53 -16.57
N LEU A 253 8.04 -9.77 -17.67
CA LEU A 253 6.93 -10.72 -17.74
C LEU A 253 7.39 -12.15 -17.46
N ARG A 254 8.49 -12.60 -18.08
CA ARG A 254 9.08 -13.93 -17.81
C ARG A 254 9.46 -14.10 -16.33
N ARG A 255 10.01 -13.05 -15.69
CA ARG A 255 10.31 -13.09 -14.25
C ARG A 255 9.06 -13.14 -13.38
N ALA A 256 8.00 -12.43 -13.79
CA ALA A 256 6.71 -12.45 -13.12
C ALA A 256 6.04 -13.84 -13.26
N GLU A 257 6.08 -14.45 -14.44
CA GLU A 257 5.59 -15.81 -14.69
C GLU A 257 6.36 -16.87 -13.91
N HIS A 258 7.69 -16.75 -13.83
CA HIS A 258 8.51 -17.61 -12.99
C HIS A 258 8.12 -17.48 -11.51
N THR A 259 7.88 -16.26 -11.04
CA THR A 259 7.40 -15.99 -9.67
C THR A 259 6.02 -16.58 -9.43
N ALA A 260 5.06 -16.34 -10.32
CA ALA A 260 3.72 -16.92 -10.24
C ALA A 260 3.77 -18.46 -10.23
N SER A 261 4.55 -19.06 -11.12
CA SER A 261 4.69 -20.52 -11.17
C SER A 261 5.31 -21.08 -9.88
N ALA A 262 6.38 -20.45 -9.38
CA ALA A 262 7.02 -20.87 -8.14
C ALA A 262 6.06 -20.79 -6.94
N LEU A 263 5.27 -19.72 -6.83
CA LEU A 263 4.30 -19.56 -5.73
C LEU A 263 3.08 -20.47 -5.89
N ALA A 264 2.67 -20.77 -7.13
CA ALA A 264 1.65 -21.78 -7.39
C ALA A 264 2.04 -23.17 -6.86
N THR A 265 3.34 -23.54 -6.97
CA THR A 265 3.83 -24.80 -6.37
C THR A 265 3.79 -24.81 -4.84
N LEU A 266 3.69 -23.65 -4.18
CA LEU A 266 3.50 -23.52 -2.74
C LEU A 266 2.02 -23.63 -2.32
N GLY A 267 1.12 -23.84 -3.28
CA GLY A 267 -0.32 -23.92 -3.03
C GLY A 267 -1.02 -22.57 -2.97
N ALA A 268 -0.35 -21.46 -3.32
CA ALA A 268 -1.00 -20.18 -3.53
C ALA A 268 -1.67 -20.18 -4.92
N GLN A 269 -2.84 -19.56 -5.05
CA GLN A 269 -3.32 -19.16 -6.37
C GLN A 269 -2.60 -17.88 -6.74
N SER A 270 -1.92 -17.87 -7.89
CA SER A 270 -1.17 -16.71 -8.34
C SER A 270 -1.27 -16.51 -9.84
N ALA A 271 -1.33 -15.24 -10.25
CA ALA A 271 -1.41 -14.85 -11.65
C ALA A 271 -0.63 -13.55 -11.87
N VAL A 272 0.03 -13.46 -13.03
CA VAL A 272 0.57 -12.19 -13.52
C VAL A 272 -0.60 -11.33 -13.97
N LEU A 273 -0.64 -10.08 -13.51
CA LEU A 273 -1.73 -9.16 -13.82
C LEU A 273 -1.54 -8.55 -15.21
N ASP A 274 -2.62 -8.52 -15.99
CA ASP A 274 -2.68 -7.74 -17.23
C ASP A 274 -2.78 -6.23 -16.96
N GLY A 275 -2.79 -5.41 -18.01
CA GLY A 275 -2.84 -3.95 -17.90
C GLY A 275 -4.04 -3.45 -17.10
N GLY A 276 -5.23 -3.95 -17.40
CA GLY A 276 -6.45 -3.51 -16.76
C GLY A 276 -6.57 -3.97 -15.31
N GLN A 277 -6.10 -5.18 -14.99
CA GLN A 277 -6.02 -5.70 -13.63
C GLN A 277 -4.95 -4.97 -12.81
N ALA A 278 -3.78 -4.69 -13.38
CA ALA A 278 -2.74 -3.91 -12.74
C ALA A 278 -3.24 -2.48 -12.42
N ALA A 279 -3.94 -1.84 -13.36
CA ALA A 279 -4.59 -0.55 -13.14
C ALA A 279 -5.66 -0.62 -12.03
N ALA A 280 -6.46 -1.70 -11.98
CA ALA A 280 -7.43 -1.92 -10.92
C ALA A 280 -6.76 -2.00 -9.54
N VAL A 281 -5.72 -2.82 -9.41
CA VAL A 281 -4.97 -2.99 -8.14
C VAL A 281 -4.30 -1.68 -7.71
N LEU A 282 -3.68 -0.95 -8.64
CA LEU A 282 -3.09 0.36 -8.33
C LEU A 282 -4.14 1.38 -7.90
N THR A 283 -5.30 1.40 -8.54
CA THR A 283 -6.42 2.28 -8.15
C THR A 283 -6.91 1.97 -6.74
N CYS A 284 -7.05 0.68 -6.41
CA CYS A 284 -7.45 0.27 -5.05
C CYS A 284 -6.38 0.60 -4.01
N ALA A 285 -5.10 0.63 -4.40
CA ALA A 285 -4.01 1.01 -3.53
C ALA A 285 -3.95 2.53 -3.27
N THR A 286 -4.36 3.35 -4.25
CA THR A 286 -4.38 4.82 -4.12
C THR A 286 -5.63 5.34 -3.43
N ASP A 287 -6.75 4.64 -3.56
CA ASP A 287 -8.00 4.96 -2.86
C ASP A 287 -8.55 3.73 -2.11
N PRO A 288 -8.00 3.41 -0.93
CA PRO A 288 -8.41 2.25 -0.15
C PRO A 288 -9.75 2.43 0.56
N PHE A 289 -10.32 3.64 0.56
CA PHE A 289 -11.57 3.95 1.27
C PHE A 289 -12.79 3.93 0.34
N THR A 290 -12.58 4.12 -0.96
CA THR A 290 -13.62 3.87 -1.95
C THR A 290 -13.73 2.37 -2.19
N PRO A 291 -14.96 1.80 -2.22
CA PRO A 291 -15.19 0.42 -2.65
C PRO A 291 -14.77 0.25 -4.11
N ALA A 292 -13.48 -0.02 -4.31
CA ALA A 292 -12.91 -0.30 -5.60
C ALA A 292 -12.84 -1.81 -5.75
N ASP A 293 -13.65 -2.33 -6.66
CA ASP A 293 -13.66 -3.74 -6.97
C ASP A 293 -12.54 -4.03 -7.98
N VAL A 294 -11.66 -4.97 -7.60
CA VAL A 294 -10.53 -5.48 -8.41
C VAL A 294 -10.96 -6.63 -9.31
N SER A 295 -12.19 -7.12 -9.20
CA SER A 295 -12.69 -8.25 -9.99
C SER A 295 -12.87 -7.92 -11.46
N TRP A 296 -12.90 -6.63 -11.80
CA TRP A 296 -13.02 -6.15 -13.17
C TRP A 296 -11.79 -5.36 -13.60
N SER A 297 -11.30 -5.66 -14.80
CA SER A 297 -10.25 -4.91 -15.46
C SER A 297 -10.71 -3.48 -15.73
N ARG A 298 -9.79 -2.53 -15.54
CA ARG A 298 -10.02 -1.12 -15.87
C ARG A 298 -9.53 -0.83 -17.28
N SER A 299 -10.19 0.10 -17.95
CA SER A 299 -9.63 0.72 -19.16
C SER A 299 -8.30 1.38 -18.81
N LEU A 300 -7.31 1.22 -19.68
CA LEU A 300 -6.02 1.87 -19.51
C LEU A 300 -6.14 3.38 -19.70
N PRO A 301 -5.18 4.20 -19.21
CA PRO A 301 -5.23 5.66 -19.32
C PRO A 301 -5.42 6.20 -20.75
N ASP A 302 -4.91 5.48 -21.75
CA ASP A 302 -4.98 5.86 -23.17
C ASP A 302 -6.13 5.17 -23.92
N GLU A 303 -6.90 4.33 -23.24
CA GLU A 303 -8.02 3.59 -23.81
C GLU A 303 -9.35 4.32 -23.57
N ALA A 304 -10.22 4.33 -24.57
CA ALA A 304 -11.54 4.91 -24.42
C ALA A 304 -12.38 4.07 -23.43
N VAL A 305 -12.96 4.72 -22.42
CA VAL A 305 -13.90 4.08 -21.51
C VAL A 305 -15.15 3.71 -22.30
N THR A 306 -15.31 2.42 -22.58
CA THR A 306 -16.52 1.90 -23.21
C THR A 306 -17.46 1.38 -22.12
N GLY A 307 -18.72 1.81 -22.16
CA GLY A 307 -19.78 1.16 -21.42
C GLY A 307 -20.53 0.25 -22.38
N SER A 308 -20.80 -1.00 -21.99
CA SER A 308 -21.87 -1.73 -22.65
C SER A 308 -23.16 -0.98 -22.34
N GLY A 309 -23.69 -0.24 -23.33
CA GLY A 309 -25.04 0.31 -23.25
C GLY A 309 -25.96 -0.85 -22.91
N GLY A 310 -26.55 -0.81 -21.71
CA GLY A 310 -27.52 -1.81 -21.30
C GLY A 310 -28.78 -1.64 -22.15
N ASP A 311 -29.12 -2.68 -22.89
CA ASP A 311 -30.51 -2.99 -23.24
C ASP A 311 -31.24 -3.56 -22.02
#